data_AF-A0A7R9T1Q1-F1
#
_entry.id   AF-A0A7R9T1Q1-F1
#
_cell.length_a   1.000
_cell.length_b   1.000
_cell.length_c   1.000
_cell.angle_alpha   90.00
_cell.angle_beta   90.00
_cell.angle_gamma   90.00
#
_symmetry.space_group_name_H-M   'P 1'
#
loop_
_entity.id
_entity.type
_entity.pdbx_description
1 polymer ?
#
loop_
_entity_poly.entity_id
_entity_poly.type
_entity_poly.pdbx_seq_one_letter_code
_entity_poly.pdbx_strand_id
1 'polypeptide(L)'
;AREMKRRPFPGSSPPRASRGAKITSSALTLFIAACVYALIVDRVTPHFPKDEDPTAASTLGRFSDEREVEAYVRERVQSRIDAYDARAAATERTKAVRRGEKGDGVAGTERRARDDDDESDRAPAKVIEEGERDERGRLGEQGAQTARVMDDISSRDGYDAEEWRRIRDAETPEDECHELPQSDYWGPQPLTQSVEGVSITVARDCCELCKKTAKCQFWRHDPAKPNECFTGTLINDYLPPMYGEEHNRKTTSGVLYPKKSRYDAESTELKTCVHTMITSNGSPYMNWQTRVFYQTWKKAASEKDSVLRHFTRILHRSTDDSLMDLVPTWRADPTHVECDNSCDYAVKDRARAIAEWMKSDDSRRCSHILMAETDYLFIRSPPPSVLLAKGISYGFLFGYIVPSYPDAKEASVLLHDVSKDGPLKDVYQTGNAPQCIHRDDLERVAPVWADKVEFGESNEVVKRVFGWVRDMYAWSFAAAAVRPKLEFELPPVPFQKLMIQPPADIAIGQ
;
A
#
# COMPACT_ATOMS: atom_id res chain seq x y z
N ALA A 1 29.39 -14.17 28.82
CA ALA A 1 28.39 -14.04 27.74
C ALA A 1 28.89 -12.97 26.77
N ARG A 2 29.32 -13.35 25.57
CA ARG A 2 29.85 -12.43 24.54
C ARG A 2 28.68 -11.73 23.84
N GLU A 3 28.71 -10.40 23.80
CA GLU A 3 27.83 -9.56 22.99
C GLU A 3 27.86 -9.98 21.51
N MET A 4 26.73 -10.45 21.00
CA MET A 4 26.50 -10.59 19.56
C MET A 4 26.02 -9.25 19.01
N LYS A 5 26.93 -8.44 18.47
CA LYS A 5 26.58 -7.34 17.56
C LYS A 5 26.08 -7.95 16.25
N ARG A 6 24.80 -7.73 15.91
CA ARG A 6 24.26 -8.09 14.59
C ARG A 6 24.96 -7.27 13.51
N ARG A 7 25.45 -7.94 12.47
CA ARG A 7 25.86 -7.30 11.22
C ARG A 7 24.61 -6.82 10.47
N PRO A 8 24.66 -5.68 9.78
CA PRO A 8 23.58 -5.23 8.91
C PRO A 8 23.40 -6.17 7.72
N PHE A 9 22.17 -6.18 7.18
CA PHE A 9 21.84 -6.74 5.87
C PHE A 9 22.86 -6.25 4.81
N PRO A 10 23.35 -7.12 3.90
CA PRO A 10 24.10 -6.64 2.75
C PRO A 10 23.15 -5.81 1.89
N GLY A 11 23.38 -4.50 1.85
CA GLY A 11 22.53 -3.52 1.15
C GLY A 11 22.45 -2.17 1.86
N SER A 12 22.61 -2.12 3.18
CA SER A 12 22.62 -0.84 3.91
C SER A 12 24.04 -0.30 4.05
N SER A 13 24.51 0.44 3.05
CA SER A 13 25.59 1.40 3.29
C SER A 13 25.05 2.53 4.18
N PRO A 14 25.77 2.97 5.23
CA PRO A 14 25.33 4.12 6.00
C PRO A 14 25.33 5.36 5.09
N PRO A 15 24.34 6.27 5.19
CA PRO A 15 24.34 7.47 4.38
C PRO A 15 25.58 8.31 4.76
N ARG A 16 26.53 8.40 3.83
CA ARG A 16 27.56 9.44 3.85
C ARG A 16 26.82 10.77 3.84
N ALA A 17 27.01 11.57 4.87
CA ALA A 17 26.44 12.91 4.96
C ALA A 17 26.88 13.76 3.75
N SER A 18 26.02 13.88 2.74
CA SER A 18 26.20 14.78 1.61
C SER A 18 25.76 16.18 2.03
N ARG A 19 26.70 16.99 2.51
CA ARG A 19 26.52 18.44 2.55
C ARG A 19 26.58 18.97 1.12
N GLY A 20 25.43 19.15 0.49
CA GLY A 20 25.30 19.89 -0.78
C GLY A 20 24.30 19.37 -1.80
N ALA A 21 23.05 19.08 -1.42
CA ALA A 21 21.98 18.83 -2.38
C ALA A 21 20.61 19.14 -1.75
N LYS A 22 20.17 20.40 -1.81
CA LYS A 22 18.80 20.77 -1.38
C LYS A 22 18.00 21.57 -2.40
N ILE A 23 18.56 21.95 -3.55
CA ILE A 23 17.87 22.81 -4.52
C ILE A 23 17.65 22.13 -5.89
N THR A 24 18.48 21.15 -6.28
CA THR A 24 18.40 20.47 -7.60
C THR A 24 17.47 19.26 -7.64
N SER A 25 17.15 18.65 -6.49
CA SER A 25 16.30 17.44 -6.41
C SER A 25 14.82 17.75 -6.66
N SER A 26 14.33 18.86 -6.10
CA SER A 26 12.89 19.18 -6.12
C SER A 26 12.39 19.51 -7.52
N ALA A 27 13.14 20.27 -8.31
CA ALA A 27 12.73 20.66 -9.66
C ALA A 27 12.69 19.47 -10.64
N LEU A 28 13.67 18.56 -10.57
CA LEU A 28 13.69 17.35 -11.40
C LEU A 28 12.57 16.38 -10.98
N THR A 29 12.32 16.24 -9.68
CA THR A 29 11.23 15.41 -9.16
C THR A 29 9.87 15.96 -9.60
N LEU A 30 9.67 17.28 -9.52
CA LEU A 30 8.46 17.95 -9.99
C LEU A 30 8.29 17.82 -11.50
N PHE A 31 9.37 17.93 -12.28
CA PHE A 31 9.32 17.74 -13.75
C PHE A 31 8.94 16.32 -14.13
N ILE A 32 9.56 15.30 -13.51
CA ILE A 32 9.22 13.89 -13.73
C ILE A 32 7.77 13.63 -13.31
N ALA A 33 7.36 14.13 -12.15
CA ALA A 33 5.98 14.00 -11.68
C ALA A 33 4.98 14.65 -12.66
N ALA A 34 5.30 15.84 -13.19
CA ALA A 34 4.46 16.52 -14.18
C ALA A 34 4.38 15.77 -15.50
N CYS A 35 5.51 15.24 -16.02
CA CYS A 35 5.52 14.42 -17.24
C CYS A 35 4.74 13.11 -17.07
N VAL A 36 4.91 12.43 -15.92
CA VAL A 36 4.17 11.21 -15.60
C VAL A 36 2.68 11.51 -15.47
N TYR A 37 2.31 12.60 -14.79
CA TYR A 37 0.92 13.05 -14.69
C TYR A 37 0.32 13.34 -16.07
N ALA A 38 1.02 14.08 -16.94
CA ALA A 38 0.56 14.38 -18.29
C ALA A 38 0.34 13.11 -19.13
N LEU A 39 1.28 12.15 -19.06
CA LEU A 39 1.16 10.86 -19.75
C LEU A 39 -0.02 10.03 -19.22
N ILE A 40 -0.25 10.06 -17.90
CA ILE A 40 -1.38 9.38 -17.27
C ILE A 40 -2.70 10.00 -17.75
N VAL A 41 -2.82 11.32 -17.72
CA VAL A 41 -4.02 12.04 -18.19
C VAL A 41 -4.30 11.73 -19.66
N ASP A 42 -3.27 11.78 -20.52
CA ASP A 42 -3.42 11.55 -21.96
C ASP A 42 -3.69 10.08 -22.32
N ARG A 43 -2.99 9.12 -21.70
CA ARG A 43 -3.02 7.70 -22.14
C ARG A 43 -3.91 6.79 -21.31
N VAL A 44 -4.05 7.07 -20.02
CA VAL A 44 -4.83 6.23 -19.11
C VAL A 44 -6.22 6.83 -18.89
N THR A 45 -6.30 8.14 -18.85
CA THR A 45 -7.47 8.89 -18.39
C THR A 45 -8.02 9.88 -19.47
N PRO A 46 -8.01 9.55 -20.78
CA PRO A 46 -8.30 10.53 -21.85
C PRO A 46 -9.73 11.09 -21.82
N HIS A 47 -10.65 10.38 -21.17
CA HIS A 47 -12.06 10.74 -21.13
C HIS A 47 -12.46 11.58 -19.91
N PHE A 48 -11.56 11.82 -18.94
CA PHE A 48 -11.92 12.68 -17.82
C PHE A 48 -11.38 14.11 -17.97
N PRO A 49 -12.10 15.13 -17.44
CA PRO A 49 -11.71 16.53 -17.52
C PRO A 49 -10.29 16.73 -16.98
N LYS A 50 -9.54 17.67 -17.55
CA LYS A 50 -8.26 18.07 -16.95
C LYS A 50 -8.57 18.70 -15.59
N ASP A 51 -7.95 18.21 -14.52
CA ASP A 51 -8.07 18.85 -13.21
C ASP A 51 -7.56 20.30 -13.35
N GLU A 52 -8.10 21.23 -12.55
CA GLU A 52 -7.74 22.65 -12.62
C GLU A 52 -6.22 22.83 -12.73
N ASP A 53 -5.85 23.65 -13.70
CA ASP A 53 -4.51 23.74 -14.25
C ASP A 53 -3.48 24.09 -13.16
N PRO A 54 -2.57 23.18 -12.78
CA PRO A 54 -1.52 23.48 -11.81
C PRO A 54 -0.53 24.53 -12.34
N THR A 55 -0.62 24.91 -13.62
CA THR A 55 0.21 25.95 -14.23
C THR A 55 -0.27 27.37 -13.96
N ALA A 56 -1.47 27.58 -13.40
CA ALA A 56 -1.95 28.92 -13.04
C ALA A 56 -1.06 29.66 -12.02
N ALA A 57 -0.15 28.95 -11.35
CA ALA A 57 0.83 29.50 -10.41
C ALA A 57 2.29 29.47 -10.91
N SER A 58 2.57 29.12 -12.18
CA SER A 58 3.95 28.97 -12.67
C SER A 58 4.27 29.81 -13.91
N THR A 59 5.49 30.33 -13.95
CA THR A 59 6.09 31.19 -15.00
C THR A 59 6.11 30.60 -16.41
N LEU A 60 5.60 29.38 -16.60
CA LEU A 60 5.48 28.67 -17.89
C LEU A 60 4.30 29.16 -18.75
N GLY A 61 3.35 29.92 -18.20
CA GLY A 61 2.26 30.55 -18.96
C GLY A 61 2.69 31.62 -19.98
N ARG A 62 3.99 31.75 -20.28
CA ARG A 62 4.52 32.72 -21.26
C ARG A 62 4.75 32.16 -22.66
N PHE A 63 4.57 30.86 -22.88
CA PHE A 63 4.84 30.24 -24.18
C PHE A 63 3.57 29.62 -24.75
N SER A 64 3.19 30.05 -25.95
CA SER A 64 1.98 29.59 -26.66
C SER A 64 2.27 28.53 -27.74
N ASP A 65 3.54 28.27 -28.08
CA ASP A 65 3.95 27.25 -29.06
C ASP A 65 4.88 26.22 -28.39
N GLU A 66 4.56 24.92 -28.52
CA GLU A 66 5.34 23.80 -28.00
C GLU A 66 6.80 23.81 -28.51
N ARG A 67 7.05 24.32 -29.71
CA ARG A 67 8.42 24.41 -30.28
C ARG A 67 9.25 25.50 -29.62
N GLU A 68 8.63 26.56 -29.12
CA GLU A 68 9.32 27.59 -28.32
C GLU A 68 9.69 27.05 -26.94
N VAL A 69 8.82 26.23 -26.34
CA VAL A 69 9.11 25.52 -25.09
C VAL A 69 10.28 24.55 -25.29
N GLU A 70 10.28 23.76 -26.36
CA GLU A 70 11.36 22.81 -26.64
C GLU A 70 12.70 23.52 -26.90
N ALA A 71 12.69 24.62 -27.65
CA ALA A 71 13.88 25.44 -27.90
C ALA A 71 14.41 26.09 -26.61
N TYR A 72 13.52 26.66 -25.79
CA TYR A 72 13.85 27.27 -24.50
C TYR A 72 14.45 26.24 -23.52
N VAL A 73 13.85 25.05 -23.44
CA VAL A 73 14.36 23.95 -22.60
C VAL A 73 15.73 23.48 -23.09
N ARG A 74 15.90 23.29 -24.40
CA ARG A 74 17.17 22.84 -24.98
C ARG A 74 18.29 23.85 -24.74
N GLU A 75 18.03 25.15 -24.92
CA GLU A 75 18.99 26.21 -24.63
C GLU A 75 19.39 26.24 -23.14
N ARG A 76 18.41 26.12 -22.24
CA ARG A 76 18.65 26.16 -20.79
C ARG A 76 19.41 24.94 -20.28
N VAL A 77 19.10 23.76 -20.83
CA VAL A 77 19.82 22.51 -20.54
C VAL A 77 21.26 22.61 -21.03
N GLN A 78 21.48 23.10 -22.25
CA GLN A 78 22.83 23.26 -22.78
C GLN A 78 23.65 24.28 -21.97
N SER A 79 23.07 25.43 -21.63
CA SER A 79 23.70 26.44 -20.75
C SER A 79 24.09 25.87 -19.39
N ARG A 80 23.28 24.96 -18.82
CA ARG A 80 23.57 24.28 -17.54
C ARG A 80 24.68 23.25 -17.68
N ILE A 81 24.74 22.52 -18.80
CA ILE A 81 25.83 21.58 -19.12
C ILE A 81 27.13 22.36 -19.27
N ASP A 82 27.14 23.44 -20.06
CA ASP A 82 28.33 24.27 -20.28
C ASP A 82 28.84 24.89 -18.96
N ALA A 83 27.93 25.33 -18.09
CA ALA A 83 28.29 25.85 -16.76
C ALA A 83 28.82 24.75 -15.82
N TYR A 84 28.34 23.51 -15.95
CA TYR A 84 28.84 22.36 -15.21
C TYR A 84 30.25 21.99 -15.67
N ASP A 85 30.48 21.93 -16.98
CA ASP A 85 31.78 21.60 -17.57
C ASP A 85 32.82 22.68 -17.27
N ALA A 86 32.42 23.96 -17.31
CA ALA A 86 33.28 25.07 -16.89
C ALA A 86 33.69 24.96 -15.41
N ARG A 87 32.76 24.55 -14.53
CA ARG A 87 33.05 24.34 -13.10
C ARG A 87 33.90 23.10 -12.86
N ALA A 88 33.68 22.01 -13.60
CA ALA A 88 34.51 20.82 -13.55
C ALA A 88 35.94 21.12 -13.98
N ALA A 89 36.11 21.86 -15.08
CA ALA A 89 37.41 22.31 -15.57
C ALA A 89 38.11 23.29 -14.61
N ALA A 90 37.37 24.16 -13.91
CA ALA A 90 37.91 25.03 -12.87
C ALA A 90 38.36 24.22 -11.64
N THR A 91 37.61 23.19 -11.27
CA THR A 91 37.91 22.32 -10.12
C THR A 91 39.17 21.48 -10.37
N GLU A 92 39.34 20.93 -11.57
CA GLU A 92 40.55 20.19 -11.93
C GLU A 92 41.78 21.10 -12.03
N ARG A 93 41.64 22.34 -12.51
CA ARG A 93 42.72 23.35 -12.42
C ARG A 93 43.09 23.65 -10.96
N THR A 94 42.11 23.74 -10.06
CA THR A 94 42.36 24.02 -8.63
C THR A 94 43.00 22.82 -7.92
N LYS A 95 42.66 21.58 -8.31
CA LYS A 95 43.32 20.36 -7.81
C LYS A 95 44.75 20.21 -8.34
N ALA A 96 45.02 20.62 -9.58
CA ALA A 96 46.36 20.63 -10.16
C ALA A 96 47.28 21.63 -9.42
N VAL A 97 46.77 22.83 -9.10
CA VAL A 97 47.48 23.82 -8.28
C VAL A 97 47.74 23.29 -6.86
N ARG A 98 46.74 22.65 -6.22
CA ARG A 98 46.89 22.02 -4.89
C ARG A 98 47.84 20.82 -4.84
N ARG A 99 48.13 20.17 -5.97
CA ARG A 99 49.17 19.12 -6.05
C ARG A 99 50.59 19.69 -6.21
N GLY A 100 50.72 20.97 -6.57
CA GLY A 100 52.01 21.65 -6.79
C GLY A 100 52.56 22.40 -5.57
N GLU A 101 51.75 22.69 -4.55
CA GLU A 101 52.18 23.49 -3.39
C GLU A 101 52.14 22.66 -2.09
N LYS A 102 53.23 21.96 -1.81
CA LYS A 102 53.66 21.67 -0.43
C LYS A 102 54.85 22.58 -0.14
N GLY A 103 54.57 23.74 0.46
CA GLY A 103 55.56 24.67 0.96
C GLY A 103 54.90 25.73 1.83
N ASP A 104 55.11 25.59 3.14
CA ASP A 104 55.01 26.56 4.24
C ASP A 104 53.71 27.35 4.48
N GLY A 105 53.26 27.31 5.74
CA GLY A 105 52.02 27.92 6.19
C GLY A 105 52.11 29.41 6.50
N VAL A 106 50.93 30.02 6.72
CA VAL A 106 50.63 31.12 7.67
C VAL A 106 49.10 31.38 7.66
N ALA A 107 48.61 31.90 8.79
CA ALA A 107 47.23 32.12 9.23
C ALA A 107 46.38 33.16 8.44
N GLY A 108 45.05 33.16 8.68
CA GLY A 108 44.23 34.36 8.41
C GLY A 108 42.70 34.19 8.29
N THR A 109 41.98 34.48 9.38
CA THR A 109 40.64 35.13 9.47
C THR A 109 39.42 34.65 8.65
N GLU A 110 38.38 34.20 9.37
CA GLU A 110 36.98 34.17 8.89
C GLU A 110 36.28 35.52 9.12
N ARG A 111 35.63 36.07 8.09
CA ARG A 111 34.57 37.08 8.22
C ARG A 111 33.24 36.43 7.84
N ARG A 112 32.26 36.51 8.75
CA ARG A 112 30.83 36.28 8.50
C ARG A 112 30.27 37.41 7.63
N ALA A 113 29.48 37.06 6.63
CA ALA A 113 28.46 37.94 6.05
C ALA A 113 27.10 37.29 6.30
N ARG A 114 26.22 38.03 7.00
CA ARG A 114 24.77 37.92 6.94
C ARG A 114 24.34 38.40 5.55
N ASP A 115 23.25 37.84 5.03
CA ASP A 115 22.27 38.63 4.30
C ASP A 115 20.88 38.07 4.66
N ASP A 116 20.05 39.01 5.12
CA ASP A 116 18.62 38.91 5.41
C ASP A 116 17.85 38.83 4.08
N ASP A 117 16.63 38.28 4.11
CA ASP A 117 15.47 38.79 3.35
C ASP A 117 14.23 37.95 3.71
N ASP A 118 13.36 38.60 4.48
CA ASP A 118 12.01 38.21 4.86
C ASP A 118 11.15 39.41 4.47
N GLU A 119 10.25 39.27 3.49
CA GLU A 119 9.08 40.14 3.43
C GLU A 119 7.87 39.49 2.76
N SER A 120 6.76 39.74 3.42
CA SER A 120 5.38 39.31 3.28
C SER A 120 4.71 39.60 1.93
N ASP A 121 3.69 38.79 1.62
CA ASP A 121 2.49 39.32 0.97
C ASP A 121 1.20 38.66 1.51
N ARG A 122 0.35 39.51 2.08
CA ARG A 122 -1.03 39.26 2.52
C ARG A 122 -1.97 39.56 1.35
N ALA A 123 -2.90 38.67 1.04
CA ALA A 123 -4.05 38.97 0.18
C ALA A 123 -5.37 38.83 0.97
N PRO A 124 -6.42 39.61 0.63
CA PRO A 124 -7.50 39.95 1.55
C PRO A 124 -8.63 38.91 1.61
N ALA A 125 -9.26 38.84 2.78
CA ALA A 125 -10.47 38.08 3.05
C ALA A 125 -11.64 38.53 2.16
N LYS A 126 -12.34 37.57 1.54
CA LYS A 126 -13.66 37.78 0.92
C LYS A 126 -14.77 37.31 1.86
N VAL A 127 -15.81 38.13 1.86
CA VAL A 127 -17.01 38.12 2.70
C VAL A 127 -17.79 36.81 2.54
N ILE A 128 -18.22 36.26 3.68
CA ILE A 128 -19.15 35.14 3.80
C ILE A 128 -20.56 35.69 3.54
N GLU A 129 -21.24 35.19 2.51
CA GLU A 129 -22.69 35.36 2.37
C GLU A 129 -23.39 34.34 3.27
N GLU A 130 -24.26 34.85 4.13
CA GLU A 130 -25.10 34.09 5.06
C GLU A 130 -26.17 33.30 4.27
N GLY A 131 -26.17 31.97 4.41
CA GLY A 131 -27.26 31.13 3.94
C GLY A 131 -28.54 31.35 4.76
N GLU A 132 -29.65 31.51 4.06
CA GLU A 132 -30.99 31.78 4.60
C GLU A 132 -31.47 30.69 5.58
N ARG A 133 -32.11 31.13 6.66
CA ARG A 133 -32.59 30.32 7.78
C ARG A 133 -34.09 30.04 7.61
N ASP A 134 -34.47 28.77 7.55
CA ASP A 134 -35.87 28.30 7.62
C ASP A 134 -36.46 28.56 9.02
N GLU A 135 -37.70 29.06 9.07
CA GLU A 135 -38.45 29.48 10.27
C GLU A 135 -38.93 28.36 11.22
N ARG A 136 -38.46 27.11 11.11
CA ARG A 136 -38.98 26.01 11.96
C ARG A 136 -37.97 25.13 12.67
N GLY A 137 -36.73 25.59 12.87
CA GLY A 137 -35.87 25.12 13.97
C GLY A 137 -35.76 23.60 14.16
N ARG A 138 -35.85 22.83 13.07
CA ARG A 138 -35.60 21.40 13.03
C ARG A 138 -34.42 21.18 12.09
N LEU A 139 -33.35 20.60 12.63
CA LEU A 139 -32.28 20.01 11.83
C LEU A 139 -32.92 18.91 10.98
N GLY A 140 -33.07 19.16 9.68
CA GLY A 140 -33.45 18.12 8.73
C GLY A 140 -32.31 17.11 8.62
N GLU A 141 -32.65 15.82 8.60
CA GLU A 141 -31.74 14.75 8.22
C GLU A 141 -31.22 15.01 6.79
N GLN A 142 -30.06 15.67 6.68
CA GLN A 142 -29.27 15.64 5.45
C GLN A 142 -28.52 14.29 5.46
N GLY A 143 -29.21 13.24 5.01
CA GLY A 143 -28.62 11.93 4.83
C GLY A 143 -27.47 11.96 3.81
N ALA A 144 -26.41 11.19 4.08
CA ALA A 144 -25.29 10.95 3.18
C ALA A 144 -25.77 10.76 1.73
N GLN A 145 -25.34 11.65 0.83
CA GLN A 145 -25.74 11.59 -0.57
C GLN A 145 -25.00 10.45 -1.28
N THR A 146 -25.77 9.55 -1.86
CA THR A 146 -25.26 8.42 -2.65
C THR A 146 -25.07 8.86 -4.11
N ALA A 147 -24.09 8.26 -4.79
CA ALA A 147 -23.50 8.61 -6.09
C ALA A 147 -24.39 9.32 -7.13
N ARG A 148 -23.82 10.34 -7.79
CA ARG A 148 -24.40 10.98 -8.98
C ARG A 148 -24.21 10.16 -10.27
N VAL A 149 -23.25 9.22 -10.27
CA VAL A 149 -22.92 8.37 -11.42
C VAL A 149 -22.76 6.92 -11.00
N MET A 150 -23.44 6.03 -11.72
CA MET A 150 -23.20 4.60 -11.73
C MET A 150 -23.01 4.20 -13.20
N ASP A 151 -21.85 3.64 -13.55
CA ASP A 151 -21.67 3.06 -14.88
C ASP A 151 -21.95 1.55 -14.88
N ASP A 152 -22.26 0.99 -16.05
CA ASP A 152 -22.67 -0.42 -16.19
C ASP A 152 -21.62 -1.43 -15.71
N ILE A 153 -20.36 -1.03 -15.57
CA ILE A 153 -19.27 -1.92 -15.11
C ILE A 153 -19.19 -1.90 -13.59
N SER A 154 -19.33 -0.72 -12.98
CA SER A 154 -19.32 -0.47 -11.52
C SER A 154 -20.60 -0.86 -10.78
N SER A 155 -21.61 -1.34 -11.50
CA SER A 155 -22.95 -1.60 -10.96
C SER A 155 -23.55 -2.96 -11.37
N ARG A 156 -22.70 -3.94 -11.69
CA ARG A 156 -23.14 -5.27 -12.12
C ARG A 156 -23.63 -6.12 -10.95
N ASP A 157 -24.68 -6.90 -11.17
CA ASP A 157 -25.11 -7.89 -10.17
C ASP A 157 -24.00 -8.91 -9.88
N GLY A 158 -23.95 -9.33 -8.61
CA GLY A 158 -23.12 -10.45 -8.20
C GLY A 158 -23.62 -11.79 -8.72
N TYR A 159 -22.80 -12.82 -8.56
CA TYR A 159 -23.10 -14.17 -9.03
C TYR A 159 -24.17 -14.83 -8.15
N ASP A 160 -25.04 -15.61 -8.79
CA ASP A 160 -25.82 -16.61 -8.07
C ASP A 160 -24.94 -17.79 -7.65
N ALA A 161 -25.52 -18.70 -6.87
CA ALA A 161 -24.81 -19.83 -6.31
C ALA A 161 -24.25 -20.80 -7.37
N GLU A 162 -24.96 -21.03 -8.47
CA GLU A 162 -24.55 -21.98 -9.50
C GLU A 162 -23.39 -21.40 -10.32
N GLU A 163 -23.52 -20.15 -10.75
CA GLU A 163 -22.48 -19.45 -11.49
C GLU A 163 -21.23 -19.24 -10.62
N TRP A 164 -21.40 -18.90 -9.35
CA TRP A 164 -20.29 -18.77 -8.41
C TRP A 164 -19.51 -20.09 -8.27
N ARG A 165 -20.20 -21.22 -8.09
CA ARG A 165 -19.54 -22.54 -8.02
C ARG A 165 -18.78 -22.85 -9.30
N ARG A 166 -19.33 -22.56 -10.48
CA ARG A 166 -18.62 -22.71 -11.76
C ARG A 166 -17.32 -21.90 -11.79
N ILE A 167 -17.36 -20.64 -11.36
CA ILE A 167 -16.21 -19.73 -11.38
C ILE A 167 -15.15 -20.18 -10.38
N ARG A 168 -15.56 -20.49 -9.15
CA ARG A 168 -14.68 -20.99 -8.09
C ARG A 168 -13.99 -22.29 -8.50
N ASP A 169 -14.77 -23.26 -9.01
CA ASP A 169 -14.26 -24.59 -9.35
C ASP A 169 -13.40 -24.57 -10.63
N ALA A 170 -13.43 -23.48 -11.41
CA ALA A 170 -12.57 -23.25 -12.55
C ALA A 170 -11.18 -22.67 -12.17
N GLU A 171 -11.00 -22.17 -10.95
CA GLU A 171 -9.69 -21.71 -10.47
C GLU A 171 -8.75 -22.90 -10.31
N THR A 172 -7.52 -22.78 -10.83
CA THR A 172 -6.49 -23.80 -10.65
C THR A 172 -6.23 -24.02 -9.15
N PRO A 173 -6.27 -25.27 -8.65
CA PRO A 173 -5.99 -25.54 -7.25
C PRO A 173 -4.62 -25.01 -6.84
N GLU A 174 -4.56 -24.37 -5.67
CA GLU A 174 -3.31 -23.88 -5.11
C GLU A 174 -2.39 -25.06 -4.76
N ASP A 175 -1.11 -24.94 -5.13
CA ASP A 175 -0.14 -25.97 -4.81
C ASP A 175 0.17 -25.96 -3.30
N GLU A 176 -0.26 -27.01 -2.59
CA GLU A 176 0.01 -27.16 -1.15
C GLU A 176 1.50 -27.07 -0.79
N CYS A 177 2.39 -27.43 -1.73
CA CYS A 177 3.82 -27.39 -1.52
C CYS A 177 4.43 -26.00 -1.68
N HIS A 178 3.68 -25.06 -2.26
CA HIS A 178 4.12 -23.71 -2.61
C HIS A 178 5.52 -23.72 -3.23
N GLU A 179 5.69 -24.56 -4.25
CA GLU A 179 6.97 -24.77 -4.90
C GLU A 179 7.42 -23.50 -5.64
N LEU A 180 8.63 -23.05 -5.32
CA LEU A 180 9.29 -21.94 -5.95
C LEU A 180 10.62 -22.40 -6.57
N PRO A 181 10.70 -22.55 -7.91
CA PRO A 181 11.95 -22.84 -8.59
C PRO A 181 12.97 -21.69 -8.44
N GLN A 182 14.26 -22.02 -8.54
CA GLN A 182 15.37 -21.04 -8.48
C GLN A 182 15.38 -20.19 -7.20
N SER A 183 14.94 -20.77 -6.10
CA SER A 183 14.75 -20.11 -4.81
C SER A 183 15.60 -20.73 -3.72
N ASP A 184 15.78 -19.98 -2.64
CA ASP A 184 16.38 -20.47 -1.40
C ASP A 184 15.60 -19.93 -0.19
N TYR A 185 15.88 -20.48 0.98
CA TYR A 185 15.33 -19.97 2.24
C TYR A 185 16.43 -19.42 3.12
N TRP A 186 16.27 -18.16 3.52
CA TRP A 186 17.31 -17.41 4.21
C TRP A 186 17.16 -17.46 5.74
N GLY A 187 16.38 -18.42 6.25
CA GLY A 187 16.23 -18.60 7.69
C GLY A 187 17.47 -19.23 8.37
N PRO A 188 17.68 -18.97 9.66
CA PRO A 188 18.94 -19.19 10.37
C PRO A 188 19.23 -20.66 10.67
N GLN A 189 18.26 -21.59 10.54
CA GLN A 189 18.50 -23.00 10.84
C GLN A 189 17.80 -23.96 9.88
N PRO A 190 18.55 -24.66 9.01
CA PRO A 190 18.09 -25.85 8.32
C PRO A 190 18.17 -27.08 9.25
N LEU A 191 17.11 -27.90 9.29
CA LEU A 191 17.21 -29.29 9.75
C LEU A 191 17.43 -30.15 8.51
N THR A 192 18.69 -30.46 8.20
CA THR A 192 18.99 -31.42 7.12
C THR A 192 18.48 -32.79 7.54
N GLN A 193 17.56 -33.38 6.76
CA GLN A 193 17.14 -34.77 6.93
C GLN A 193 17.58 -35.55 5.71
N SER A 194 18.61 -36.39 5.87
CA SER A 194 18.83 -37.53 4.98
C SER A 194 17.91 -38.65 5.46
N VAL A 195 16.93 -39.05 4.66
CA VAL A 195 16.05 -40.16 5.02
C VAL A 195 16.57 -41.40 4.32
N GLU A 196 17.04 -42.37 5.09
CA GLU A 196 17.47 -43.67 4.56
C GLU A 196 16.30 -44.34 3.82
N GLY A 197 16.54 -44.77 2.58
CA GLY A 197 15.55 -45.51 1.77
C GLY A 197 14.59 -44.65 0.93
N VAL A 198 14.72 -43.32 0.92
CA VAL A 198 13.95 -42.45 0.02
C VAL A 198 14.85 -41.94 -1.11
N SER A 199 14.56 -42.35 -2.34
CA SER A 199 15.21 -41.79 -3.54
C SER A 199 14.55 -40.46 -3.85
N ILE A 200 15.27 -39.36 -3.66
CA ILE A 200 14.83 -38.03 -4.11
C ILE A 200 15.19 -37.93 -5.60
N THR A 201 14.19 -37.74 -6.45
CA THR A 201 14.37 -37.68 -7.91
C THR A 201 13.95 -36.32 -8.46
N VAL A 202 12.99 -35.68 -7.80
CA VAL A 202 12.46 -34.36 -8.15
C VAL A 202 12.24 -33.53 -6.88
N ALA A 203 12.17 -32.20 -7.04
CA ALA A 203 11.94 -31.28 -5.92
C ALA A 203 10.68 -31.64 -5.09
N ARG A 204 9.64 -32.12 -5.78
CA ARG A 204 8.38 -32.56 -5.17
C ARG A 204 8.56 -33.64 -4.09
N ASP A 205 9.56 -34.50 -4.22
CA ASP A 205 9.81 -35.56 -3.23
C ASP A 205 10.19 -34.97 -1.87
N CYS A 206 10.87 -33.80 -1.85
CA CYS A 206 11.16 -33.09 -0.61
C CYS A 206 9.92 -32.48 0.05
N CYS A 207 8.93 -32.03 -0.75
CA CYS A 207 7.65 -31.61 -0.19
C CYS A 207 6.90 -32.78 0.44
N GLU A 208 6.79 -33.91 -0.28
CA GLU A 208 6.08 -35.10 0.23
C GLU A 208 6.77 -35.70 1.46
N LEU A 209 8.09 -35.57 1.54
CA LEU A 209 8.83 -35.87 2.76
C LEU A 209 8.46 -34.89 3.89
N CYS A 210 8.49 -33.58 3.62
CA CYS A 210 8.13 -32.55 4.60
C CYS A 210 6.72 -32.76 5.18
N LYS A 211 5.74 -33.14 4.34
CA LYS A 211 4.37 -33.47 4.79
C LYS A 211 4.33 -34.61 5.82
N LYS A 212 5.27 -35.55 5.74
CA LYS A 212 5.40 -36.70 6.67
C LYS A 212 6.28 -36.39 7.87
N THR A 213 7.11 -35.35 7.80
CA THR A 213 8.00 -34.92 8.88
C THR A 213 7.25 -34.02 9.86
N ALA A 214 7.20 -34.43 11.13
CA ALA A 214 6.55 -33.68 12.19
C ALA A 214 7.13 -32.24 12.30
N LYS A 215 6.24 -31.23 12.32
CA LYS A 215 6.56 -29.79 12.42
C LYS A 215 7.34 -29.21 11.24
N CYS A 216 7.41 -29.92 10.11
CA CYS A 216 7.97 -29.36 8.89
C CYS A 216 6.98 -28.37 8.26
N GLN A 217 7.43 -27.14 8.07
CA GLN A 217 6.73 -26.07 7.36
C GLN A 217 7.52 -25.59 6.14
N PHE A 218 8.80 -25.95 6.04
CA PHE A 218 9.72 -25.52 4.99
C PHE A 218 10.48 -26.70 4.42
N TRP A 219 10.68 -26.71 3.10
CA TRP A 219 11.49 -27.70 2.41
C TRP A 219 12.32 -27.07 1.28
N ARG A 220 13.47 -27.67 0.98
CA ARG A 220 14.31 -27.31 -0.16
C ARG A 220 15.03 -28.51 -0.73
N HIS A 221 15.01 -28.58 -2.05
CA HIS A 221 15.74 -29.51 -2.88
C HIS A 221 16.94 -28.82 -3.54
N ASP A 222 18.11 -29.45 -3.47
CA ASP A 222 19.31 -29.06 -4.19
C ASP A 222 19.65 -30.15 -5.21
N PRO A 223 19.55 -29.89 -6.53
CA PRO A 223 19.91 -30.87 -7.55
C PRO A 223 21.36 -31.36 -7.50
N ALA A 224 22.28 -30.61 -6.88
CA ALA A 224 23.66 -31.06 -6.66
C ALA A 224 23.75 -32.14 -5.57
N LYS A 225 22.68 -32.33 -4.79
CA LYS A 225 22.56 -33.29 -3.70
C LYS A 225 21.24 -34.07 -3.81
N PRO A 226 21.10 -34.91 -4.85
CA PRO A 226 19.82 -35.52 -5.21
C PRO A 226 19.33 -36.57 -4.19
N ASN A 227 20.00 -36.80 -3.06
CA ASN A 227 19.50 -37.68 -2.00
C ASN A 227 19.29 -36.93 -0.66
N GLU A 228 19.37 -35.60 -0.67
CA GLU A 228 19.20 -34.76 0.51
C GLU A 228 18.01 -33.81 0.34
N CYS A 229 17.16 -33.75 1.37
CA CYS A 229 16.17 -32.69 1.51
C CYS A 229 16.51 -31.83 2.73
N PHE A 230 16.49 -30.53 2.54
CA PHE A 230 16.55 -29.58 3.64
C PHE A 230 15.12 -29.35 4.11
N THR A 231 14.83 -29.64 5.37
CA THR A 231 13.49 -29.43 5.94
C THR A 231 13.57 -28.58 7.19
N GLY A 232 12.47 -28.01 7.64
CA GLY A 232 12.49 -27.23 8.87
C GLY A 232 11.16 -26.59 9.23
N THR A 233 11.17 -25.89 10.34
CA THR A 233 10.06 -25.04 10.80
C THR A 233 10.37 -23.60 10.39
N LEU A 234 9.35 -22.83 10.02
CA LEU A 234 9.54 -21.42 9.72
C LEU A 234 9.89 -20.67 11.02
N ILE A 235 10.70 -19.62 10.92
CA ILE A 235 10.97 -18.72 12.09
C ILE A 235 9.70 -17.97 12.48
N ASN A 236 8.89 -17.69 11.47
CA ASN A 236 7.66 -16.90 11.47
C ASN A 236 6.75 -17.59 10.45
N ASP A 237 5.48 -17.83 10.81
CA ASP A 237 4.47 -18.47 9.95
C ASP A 237 4.34 -17.83 8.54
N TYR A 238 4.86 -16.62 8.36
CA TYR A 238 4.77 -15.83 7.14
C TYR A 238 6.11 -15.54 6.45
N LEU A 239 7.20 -16.24 6.77
CA LEU A 239 8.47 -16.08 6.02
C LEU A 239 8.44 -16.93 4.73
N PRO A 240 8.42 -16.33 3.53
CA PRO A 240 8.41 -17.09 2.28
C PRO A 240 9.79 -17.64 1.90
N PRO A 241 9.86 -18.65 1.03
CA PRO A 241 11.03 -18.87 0.20
C PRO A 241 11.21 -17.67 -0.75
N MET A 242 12.46 -17.32 -1.07
CA MET A 242 12.77 -16.17 -1.93
C MET A 242 13.64 -16.59 -3.11
N TYR A 243 13.49 -15.90 -4.24
CA TYR A 243 14.45 -16.01 -5.33
C TYR A 243 15.86 -15.64 -4.84
N GLY A 244 16.87 -16.38 -5.31
CA GLY A 244 18.26 -16.03 -5.01
C GLY A 244 18.66 -14.69 -5.63
N GLU A 245 19.66 -14.01 -5.05
CA GLU A 245 20.13 -12.67 -5.48
C GLU A 245 20.42 -12.55 -6.98
N GLU A 246 20.79 -13.66 -7.64
CA GLU A 246 21.15 -13.69 -9.06
C GLU A 246 20.12 -14.42 -9.95
N HIS A 247 18.96 -14.85 -9.41
CA HIS A 247 17.96 -15.70 -10.09
C HIS A 247 18.54 -16.92 -10.85
N ASN A 248 19.77 -17.33 -10.53
CA ASN A 248 20.51 -18.40 -11.22
C ASN A 248 20.70 -19.64 -10.32
N ARG A 249 20.06 -19.65 -9.16
CA ARG A 249 20.09 -20.76 -8.23
C ARG A 249 19.41 -21.96 -8.87
N LYS A 250 19.98 -23.14 -8.70
CA LYS A 250 19.39 -24.41 -9.16
C LYS A 250 18.49 -25.06 -8.12
N THR A 251 18.50 -24.54 -6.89
CA THR A 251 17.67 -25.03 -5.79
C THR A 251 16.21 -24.71 -6.04
N THR A 252 15.35 -25.55 -5.49
CA THR A 252 13.90 -25.35 -5.46
C THR A 252 13.46 -25.45 -4.02
N SER A 253 12.70 -24.47 -3.56
CA SER A 253 12.23 -24.39 -2.18
C SER A 253 10.72 -24.28 -2.15
N GLY A 254 10.11 -24.67 -1.05
CA GLY A 254 8.69 -24.48 -0.85
C GLY A 254 8.32 -24.55 0.63
N VAL A 255 7.04 -24.34 0.90
CA VAL A 255 6.52 -24.19 2.25
C VAL A 255 5.14 -24.83 2.38
N LEU A 256 4.88 -25.39 3.55
CA LEU A 256 3.59 -25.95 3.93
C LEU A 256 2.95 -24.97 4.91
N TYR A 257 2.08 -24.09 4.40
CA TYR A 257 1.30 -23.22 5.26
C TYR A 257 0.28 -24.04 6.06
N PRO A 258 -0.01 -23.66 7.32
CA PRO A 258 -1.11 -24.26 8.05
C PRO A 258 -2.40 -24.07 7.25
N LYS A 259 -3.09 -25.18 6.93
CA LYS A 259 -4.41 -25.15 6.30
C LYS A 259 -5.38 -24.43 7.23
N LYS A 260 -5.72 -23.19 6.94
CA LYS A 260 -6.95 -22.58 7.44
C LYS A 260 -8.08 -22.99 6.50
N SER A 261 -9.29 -23.23 7.02
CA SER A 261 -10.39 -23.73 6.18
C SER A 261 -10.74 -22.66 5.13
N ARG A 262 -10.24 -22.89 3.92
CA ARG A 262 -10.52 -22.09 2.75
C ARG A 262 -11.78 -22.62 2.08
N TYR A 263 -12.57 -21.69 1.54
CA TYR A 263 -13.70 -21.92 0.64
C TYR A 263 -14.96 -22.52 1.29
N ASP A 264 -15.82 -21.65 1.81
CA ASP A 264 -17.19 -21.60 1.29
C ASP A 264 -17.82 -20.23 1.57
N ALA A 265 -17.44 -19.26 0.74
CA ALA A 265 -17.93 -17.90 0.76
C ALA A 265 -19.30 -17.73 0.08
N GLU A 266 -20.04 -18.82 -0.18
CA GLU A 266 -21.40 -18.73 -0.70
C GLU A 266 -22.25 -18.00 0.35
N SER A 267 -22.49 -16.71 0.11
CA SER A 267 -23.38 -15.93 0.95
C SER A 267 -24.81 -16.34 0.62
N THR A 268 -25.54 -16.77 1.64
CA THR A 268 -26.96 -17.10 1.51
C THR A 268 -27.85 -15.86 1.50
N GLU A 269 -27.28 -14.69 1.81
CA GLU A 269 -28.00 -13.42 2.02
C GLU A 269 -27.71 -12.41 0.91
N LEU A 270 -26.47 -12.35 0.44
CA LEU A 270 -26.00 -11.42 -0.59
C LEU A 270 -25.45 -12.17 -1.80
N LYS A 271 -25.46 -11.54 -2.97
CA LYS A 271 -24.83 -12.11 -4.15
C LYS A 271 -23.33 -12.27 -3.95
N THR A 272 -22.75 -13.33 -4.51
CA THR A 272 -21.31 -13.58 -4.37
C THR A 272 -20.53 -12.75 -5.37
N CYS A 273 -19.80 -11.76 -4.86
CA CYS A 273 -18.96 -10.86 -5.64
C CYS A 273 -18.09 -10.01 -4.71
N VAL A 274 -17.24 -9.17 -5.30
CA VAL A 274 -16.42 -8.18 -4.63
C VAL A 274 -16.92 -6.77 -4.98
N HIS A 275 -17.21 -6.00 -3.94
CA HIS A 275 -17.37 -4.55 -4.00
C HIS A 275 -16.06 -3.90 -3.58
N THR A 276 -15.35 -3.32 -4.54
CA THR A 276 -14.11 -2.57 -4.27
C THR A 276 -14.44 -1.21 -3.71
N MET A 277 -13.75 -0.83 -2.64
CA MET A 277 -13.87 0.49 -2.05
C MET A 277 -12.49 1.13 -1.86
N ILE A 278 -12.44 2.45 -2.02
CA ILE A 278 -11.29 3.29 -1.72
C ILE A 278 -11.75 4.49 -0.91
N THR A 279 -10.88 5.06 -0.08
CA THR A 279 -11.14 6.33 0.60
C THR A 279 -10.38 7.48 -0.03
N SER A 280 -10.98 8.65 -0.10
CA SER A 280 -10.33 9.88 -0.58
C SER A 280 -10.72 11.08 0.27
N ASN A 281 -9.75 11.97 0.52
CA ASN A 281 -10.00 13.29 1.09
C ASN A 281 -10.34 14.36 0.03
N GLY A 282 -10.41 13.99 -1.26
CA GLY A 282 -10.71 14.88 -2.37
C GLY A 282 -9.55 15.80 -2.77
N SER A 283 -8.34 15.61 -2.22
CA SER A 283 -7.16 16.39 -2.62
C SER A 283 -6.78 16.10 -4.08
N PRO A 284 -6.15 17.06 -4.80
CA PRO A 284 -5.68 16.83 -6.16
C PRO A 284 -4.79 15.58 -6.29
N TYR A 285 -3.96 15.31 -5.26
CA TYR A 285 -3.11 14.14 -5.20
C TYR A 285 -3.91 12.82 -5.17
N MET A 286 -4.93 12.71 -4.32
CA MET A 286 -5.75 11.51 -4.28
C MET A 286 -6.70 11.42 -5.48
N ASN A 287 -7.11 12.54 -6.08
CA ASN A 287 -8.02 12.56 -7.22
C ASN A 287 -7.38 11.97 -8.47
N TRP A 288 -6.15 12.34 -8.81
CA TRP A 288 -5.49 11.74 -9.98
C TRP A 288 -5.24 10.25 -9.77
N GLN A 289 -4.82 9.85 -8.57
CA GLN A 289 -4.64 8.45 -8.19
C GLN A 289 -5.94 7.67 -8.33
N THR A 290 -7.05 8.21 -7.82
CA THR A 290 -8.39 7.62 -7.94
C THR A 290 -8.79 7.40 -9.39
N ARG A 291 -8.53 8.35 -10.29
CA ARG A 291 -8.85 8.21 -11.73
C ARG A 291 -8.09 7.05 -12.36
N VAL A 292 -6.80 6.90 -12.04
CA VAL A 292 -5.97 5.79 -12.53
C VAL A 292 -6.42 4.46 -11.94
N PHE A 293 -6.61 4.41 -10.63
CA PHE A 293 -7.11 3.21 -9.95
C PHE A 293 -8.44 2.77 -10.53
N TYR A 294 -9.41 3.68 -10.67
CA TYR A 294 -10.72 3.37 -11.24
C TYR A 294 -10.65 2.87 -12.68
N GLN A 295 -9.80 3.48 -13.51
CA GLN A 295 -9.62 3.02 -14.89
C GLN A 295 -9.02 1.62 -14.95
N THR A 296 -8.01 1.31 -14.13
CA THR A 296 -7.43 -0.04 -14.08
C THR A 296 -8.39 -1.05 -13.48
N TRP A 297 -9.18 -0.66 -12.47
CA TRP A 297 -10.27 -1.45 -11.90
C TRP A 297 -11.30 -1.82 -12.97
N LYS A 298 -11.77 -0.87 -13.79
CA LYS A 298 -12.73 -1.16 -14.88
C LYS A 298 -12.18 -2.17 -15.88
N LYS A 299 -10.88 -2.13 -16.18
CA LYS A 299 -10.23 -3.12 -17.05
C LYS A 299 -10.25 -4.51 -16.42
N ALA A 300 -9.84 -4.62 -15.16
CA ALA A 300 -9.87 -5.88 -14.42
C ALA A 300 -11.31 -6.42 -14.25
N ALA A 301 -12.28 -5.58 -13.93
CA ALA A 301 -13.70 -5.94 -13.81
C ALA A 301 -14.35 -6.36 -15.14
N SER A 302 -13.73 -6.01 -16.28
CA SER A 302 -14.17 -6.42 -17.61
C SER A 302 -13.58 -7.77 -18.04
N GLU A 303 -12.65 -8.34 -17.28
CA GLU A 303 -12.13 -9.67 -17.55
C GLU A 303 -13.22 -10.73 -17.39
N LYS A 304 -13.10 -11.80 -18.17
CA LYS A 304 -14.03 -12.93 -18.09
C LYS A 304 -14.02 -13.50 -16.67
N ASP A 305 -15.21 -13.77 -16.14
CA ASP A 305 -15.41 -14.36 -14.81
C ASP A 305 -14.81 -13.52 -13.66
N SER A 306 -14.57 -12.22 -13.88
CA SER A 306 -14.09 -11.32 -12.83
C SER A 306 -15.04 -11.28 -11.63
N VAL A 307 -14.48 -11.35 -10.43
CA VAL A 307 -15.23 -11.21 -9.17
C VAL A 307 -15.58 -9.76 -8.83
N LEU A 308 -14.95 -8.79 -9.51
CA LEU A 308 -15.17 -7.36 -9.30
C LEU A 308 -16.48 -6.95 -9.97
N ARG A 309 -17.45 -6.51 -9.16
CA ARG A 309 -18.81 -6.18 -9.64
C ARG A 309 -19.26 -4.78 -9.26
N HIS A 310 -18.79 -4.29 -8.12
CA HIS A 310 -19.14 -2.97 -7.62
C HIS A 310 -17.92 -2.16 -7.21
N PHE A 311 -18.01 -0.84 -7.37
CA PHE A 311 -16.97 0.10 -6.98
C PHE A 311 -17.58 1.29 -6.26
N THR A 312 -16.98 1.70 -5.13
CA THR A 312 -17.34 2.96 -4.46
C THR A 312 -16.10 3.70 -3.97
N ARG A 313 -16.00 4.97 -4.32
CA ARG A 313 -15.10 5.92 -3.67
C ARG A 313 -15.81 6.53 -2.47
N ILE A 314 -15.26 6.35 -1.28
CA ILE A 314 -15.74 7.01 -0.07
C ILE A 314 -15.00 8.35 0.07
N LEU A 315 -15.72 9.44 -0.20
CA LEU A 315 -15.21 10.80 -0.04
C LEU A 315 -15.48 11.25 1.39
N HIS A 316 -14.43 11.43 2.20
CA HIS A 316 -14.56 11.90 3.59
C HIS A 316 -14.26 13.39 3.67
N ARG A 317 -15.17 14.18 3.09
CA ARG A 317 -15.06 15.64 2.96
C ARG A 317 -16.45 16.26 3.09
N SER A 318 -16.56 17.46 3.66
CA SER A 318 -17.86 18.14 3.79
C SER A 318 -18.45 18.60 2.45
N THR A 319 -17.63 18.70 1.41
CA THR A 319 -18.01 19.21 0.10
C THR A 319 -17.69 18.23 -1.02
N ASP A 320 -18.50 18.29 -2.07
CA ASP A 320 -18.31 17.57 -3.33
C ASP A 320 -17.01 18.02 -4.03
N ASP A 321 -16.40 17.12 -4.80
CA ASP A 321 -15.21 17.40 -5.61
C ASP A 321 -15.45 17.12 -7.10
N SER A 322 -14.41 17.32 -7.92
CA SER A 322 -14.47 17.16 -9.37
C SER A 322 -14.75 15.73 -9.85
N LEU A 323 -14.64 14.71 -8.99
CA LEU A 323 -14.83 13.32 -9.37
C LEU A 323 -16.22 12.77 -9.04
N MET A 324 -17.09 13.57 -8.41
CA MET A 324 -18.47 13.16 -8.08
C MET A 324 -19.26 12.69 -9.30
N ASP A 325 -18.98 13.27 -10.47
CA ASP A 325 -19.64 12.97 -11.74
C ASP A 325 -18.84 11.97 -12.61
N LEU A 326 -17.78 11.37 -12.09
CA LEU A 326 -16.85 10.53 -12.86
C LEU A 326 -16.60 9.16 -12.22
N VAL A 327 -16.63 9.10 -10.90
CA VAL A 327 -16.35 7.90 -10.12
C VAL A 327 -17.53 7.70 -9.17
N PRO A 328 -18.14 6.50 -9.11
CA PRO A 328 -19.19 6.22 -8.15
C PRO A 328 -18.71 6.56 -6.74
N THR A 329 -19.37 7.54 -6.12
CA THR A 329 -18.90 8.14 -4.87
C THR A 329 -20.00 8.11 -3.82
N TRP A 330 -19.63 7.70 -2.61
CA TRP A 330 -20.44 7.89 -1.41
C TRP A 330 -19.74 8.93 -0.52
N ARG A 331 -20.42 10.02 -0.19
CA ARG A 331 -19.83 11.09 0.62
C ARG A 331 -20.17 10.89 2.09
N ALA A 332 -19.12 10.79 2.91
CA ALA A 332 -19.21 10.78 4.35
C ALA A 332 -19.16 12.21 4.87
N ASP A 333 -19.94 12.50 5.92
CA ASP A 333 -19.73 13.72 6.69
C ASP A 333 -18.50 13.51 7.59
N PRO A 334 -17.42 14.30 7.43
CA PRO A 334 -16.20 14.11 8.19
C PRO A 334 -16.40 14.49 9.66
N THR A 335 -15.75 13.75 10.57
CA THR A 335 -15.70 14.15 11.98
C THR A 335 -14.72 15.30 12.23
N HIS A 336 -13.79 15.52 11.29
CA HIS A 336 -12.79 16.57 11.34
C HIS A 336 -12.92 17.51 10.14
N VAL A 337 -13.96 18.35 10.16
CA VAL A 337 -14.22 19.33 9.09
C VAL A 337 -13.04 20.28 8.84
N GLU A 338 -12.21 20.51 9.86
CA GLU A 338 -10.97 21.27 9.73
C GLU A 338 -9.96 20.65 8.74
N CYS A 339 -10.09 19.33 8.48
CA CYS A 339 -9.23 18.57 7.58
C CYS A 339 -9.66 18.57 6.11
N ASP A 340 -10.75 19.26 5.75
CA ASP A 340 -11.24 19.32 4.35
C ASP A 340 -10.25 19.96 3.37
N ASN A 341 -9.31 20.78 3.87
CA ASN A 341 -8.31 21.47 3.07
C ASN A 341 -6.90 20.93 3.31
N SER A 342 -6.50 20.77 4.58
CA SER A 342 -5.18 20.25 4.94
C SER A 342 -5.16 19.83 6.41
N CYS A 343 -4.60 18.65 6.67
CA CYS A 343 -4.27 18.17 8.01
C CYS A 343 -2.92 17.45 7.98
N ASP A 344 -2.24 17.42 9.12
CA ASP A 344 -1.01 16.65 9.34
C ASP A 344 -1.22 15.14 9.11
N TYR A 345 -2.46 14.68 9.25
CA TYR A 345 -2.88 13.33 8.93
C TYR A 345 -4.12 13.28 8.05
N ALA A 346 -3.88 13.11 6.75
CA ALA A 346 -4.92 13.13 5.72
C ALA A 346 -5.95 11.99 5.84
N VAL A 347 -5.63 10.91 6.55
CA VAL A 347 -6.46 9.70 6.64
C VAL A 347 -7.24 9.60 7.96
N LYS A 348 -7.31 10.69 8.74
CA LYS A 348 -7.94 10.74 10.05
C LYS A 348 -9.39 10.23 10.07
N ASP A 349 -10.20 10.67 9.10
CA ASP A 349 -11.61 10.32 9.02
C ASP A 349 -11.88 9.00 8.27
N ARG A 350 -10.86 8.37 7.69
CA ARG A 350 -10.99 7.15 6.87
C ARG A 350 -11.80 6.07 7.57
N ALA A 351 -11.37 5.65 8.76
CA ALA A 351 -11.97 4.53 9.46
C ALA A 351 -13.43 4.81 9.85
N ARG A 352 -13.73 6.06 10.26
CA ARG A 352 -15.09 6.49 10.57
C ARG A 352 -15.97 6.54 9.32
N ALA A 353 -15.47 7.09 8.22
CA ALA A 353 -16.19 7.14 6.95
C ALA A 353 -16.54 5.74 6.43
N ILE A 354 -15.64 4.77 6.60
CA ILE A 354 -15.91 3.36 6.28
C ILE A 354 -17.00 2.80 7.20
N ALA A 355 -16.92 3.03 8.51
CA ALA A 355 -17.92 2.57 9.46
C ALA A 355 -19.33 3.14 9.18
N GLU A 356 -19.41 4.39 8.71
CA GLU A 356 -20.68 5.00 8.30
C GLU A 356 -21.16 4.45 6.94
N TRP A 357 -20.28 4.31 5.95
CA TRP A 357 -20.63 3.70 4.66
C TRP A 357 -21.16 2.28 4.81
N MET A 358 -20.62 1.50 5.76
CA MET A 358 -21.10 0.15 6.07
C MET A 358 -22.58 0.09 6.50
N LYS A 359 -23.18 1.21 6.93
CA LYS A 359 -24.61 1.29 7.27
C LYS A 359 -25.49 1.51 6.03
N SER A 360 -24.91 1.92 4.91
CA SER A 360 -25.64 2.21 3.67
C SER A 360 -26.01 0.94 2.90
N ASP A 361 -27.04 1.04 2.06
CA ASP A 361 -27.42 -0.01 1.11
C ASP A 361 -26.33 -0.29 0.07
N ASP A 362 -25.50 0.72 -0.22
CA ASP A 362 -24.40 0.58 -1.17
C ASP A 362 -23.40 -0.50 -0.71
N SER A 363 -23.08 -0.55 0.59
CA SER A 363 -22.20 -1.58 1.16
C SER A 363 -22.77 -3.00 1.11
N ARG A 364 -24.06 -3.16 0.80
CA ARG A 364 -24.77 -4.47 0.80
C ARG A 364 -24.84 -5.09 -0.60
N ARG A 365 -24.24 -4.48 -1.62
CA ARG A 365 -24.34 -4.97 -3.00
C ARG A 365 -23.59 -6.27 -3.27
N CYS A 366 -22.48 -6.51 -2.55
CA CYS A 366 -21.72 -7.76 -2.61
C CYS A 366 -21.51 -8.36 -1.22
N SER A 367 -21.36 -9.68 -1.18
CA SER A 367 -20.94 -10.39 0.03
C SER A 367 -19.54 -10.04 0.53
N HIS A 368 -18.64 -9.60 -0.35
CA HIS A 368 -17.26 -9.25 0.01
C HIS A 368 -16.92 -7.83 -0.38
N ILE A 369 -16.08 -7.21 0.45
CA ILE A 369 -15.52 -5.89 0.24
C ILE A 369 -14.01 -6.04 0.01
N LEU A 370 -13.51 -5.44 -1.07
CA LEU A 370 -12.07 -5.23 -1.25
C LEU A 370 -11.74 -3.80 -0.86
N MET A 371 -11.12 -3.63 0.31
CA MET A 371 -10.56 -2.36 0.74
C MET A 371 -9.21 -2.14 0.05
N ALA A 372 -9.10 -1.06 -0.71
CA ALA A 372 -7.93 -0.69 -1.46
C ALA A 372 -7.54 0.78 -1.21
N GLU A 373 -6.34 1.15 -1.65
CA GLU A 373 -5.83 2.53 -1.57
C GLU A 373 -5.80 3.16 -2.97
N THR A 374 -5.86 4.50 -3.02
CA THR A 374 -5.89 5.24 -4.30
C THR A 374 -4.62 5.06 -5.11
N ASP A 375 -3.49 4.79 -4.45
CA ASP A 375 -2.17 4.59 -5.06
C ASP A 375 -1.94 3.17 -5.61
N TYR A 376 -2.95 2.31 -5.56
CA TYR A 376 -2.87 0.96 -6.14
C TYR A 376 -3.13 0.98 -7.65
N LEU A 377 -2.83 -0.14 -8.31
CA LEU A 377 -3.15 -0.39 -9.71
C LEU A 377 -3.62 -1.84 -9.87
N PHE A 378 -4.71 -2.04 -10.59
CA PHE A 378 -5.08 -3.39 -11.02
C PHE A 378 -4.30 -3.78 -12.26
N ILE A 379 -3.66 -4.95 -12.18
CA ILE A 379 -3.04 -5.61 -13.34
C ILE A 379 -4.02 -6.60 -13.98
N ARG A 380 -4.81 -7.30 -13.16
CA ARG A 380 -5.83 -8.27 -13.53
C ARG A 380 -6.90 -8.37 -12.45
N SER A 381 -8.01 -9.06 -12.73
CA SER A 381 -8.99 -9.41 -11.71
C SER A 381 -8.36 -10.28 -10.60
N PRO A 382 -8.68 -10.03 -9.32
CA PRO A 382 -8.36 -10.98 -8.26
C PRO A 382 -9.00 -12.35 -8.56
N PRO A 383 -8.35 -13.46 -8.17
CA PRO A 383 -8.92 -14.78 -8.31
C PRO A 383 -10.03 -15.02 -7.27
N PRO A 384 -10.97 -15.95 -7.53
CA PRO A 384 -12.05 -16.33 -6.60
C PRO A 384 -11.59 -16.66 -5.18
N SER A 385 -10.37 -17.19 -5.05
CA SER A 385 -9.76 -17.57 -3.78
C SER A 385 -9.46 -16.49 -2.76
N VAL A 386 -9.61 -15.22 -3.11
CA VAL A 386 -9.54 -14.14 -2.12
C VAL A 386 -10.87 -13.93 -1.38
N LEU A 387 -11.97 -14.54 -1.83
CA LEU A 387 -13.27 -14.51 -1.16
C LEU A 387 -13.34 -15.64 -0.13
N LEU A 388 -12.93 -15.33 1.10
CA LEU A 388 -12.92 -16.27 2.22
C LEU A 388 -14.24 -16.26 3.00
N ALA A 389 -14.51 -17.33 3.75
CA ALA A 389 -15.72 -17.43 4.56
C ALA A 389 -15.80 -16.35 5.65
N LYS A 390 -17.03 -16.05 6.11
CA LYS A 390 -17.29 -15.17 7.27
C LYS A 390 -16.37 -15.56 8.43
N GLY A 391 -15.68 -14.59 9.01
CA GLY A 391 -14.73 -14.73 10.11
C GLY A 391 -13.25 -14.72 9.68
N ILE A 392 -12.94 -14.79 8.38
CA ILE A 392 -11.56 -14.80 7.87
C ILE A 392 -11.40 -13.74 6.77
N SER A 393 -10.43 -12.84 6.90
CA SER A 393 -10.07 -11.85 5.87
C SER A 393 -8.85 -12.31 5.08
N TYR A 394 -8.88 -12.15 3.76
CA TYR A 394 -7.69 -12.32 2.92
C TYR A 394 -6.94 -10.99 2.88
N GLY A 395 -5.76 -10.94 3.50
CA GLY A 395 -5.02 -9.71 3.72
C GLY A 395 -3.57 -9.79 3.29
N PHE A 396 -2.85 -8.71 3.59
CA PHE A 396 -1.42 -8.62 3.36
C PHE A 396 -0.61 -8.58 4.66
N LEU A 397 0.54 -9.27 4.66
CA LEU A 397 1.50 -9.23 5.75
C LEU A 397 2.34 -7.95 5.67
N PHE A 398 2.12 -7.04 6.61
CA PHE A 398 3.01 -5.89 6.80
C PHE A 398 4.04 -6.22 7.87
N GLY A 399 5.19 -6.78 7.47
CA GLY A 399 6.22 -7.26 8.41
C GLY A 399 6.84 -6.19 9.32
N TYR A 400 6.54 -4.90 9.11
CA TYR A 400 6.90 -3.79 10.00
C TYR A 400 5.81 -3.46 11.05
N ILE A 401 4.61 -4.03 10.94
CA ILE A 401 3.56 -3.94 11.95
C ILE A 401 3.76 -5.09 12.94
N VAL A 402 4.51 -4.83 14.01
CA VAL A 402 4.85 -5.86 15.00
C VAL A 402 4.43 -5.38 16.41
N PRO A 403 3.17 -5.61 16.81
CA PRO A 403 2.62 -5.10 18.06
C PRO A 403 3.40 -5.48 19.33
N SER A 404 4.06 -6.63 19.32
CA SER A 404 4.86 -7.13 20.45
C SER A 404 6.30 -6.62 20.48
N TYR A 405 6.77 -5.90 19.45
CA TYR A 405 8.14 -5.43 19.38
C TYR A 405 8.41 -4.37 20.46
N PRO A 406 9.61 -4.32 21.09
CA PRO A 406 9.89 -3.43 22.20
C PRO A 406 9.56 -1.95 21.94
N ASP A 407 9.89 -1.45 20.75
CA ASP A 407 9.69 -0.03 20.39
C ASP A 407 8.22 0.30 20.11
N ALA A 408 7.40 -0.69 19.75
CA ALA A 408 5.96 -0.54 19.53
C ALA A 408 5.16 -0.67 20.84
N LYS A 409 5.71 -1.41 21.82
CA LYS A 409 4.97 -1.93 22.98
C LYS A 409 4.28 -0.85 23.82
N GLU A 410 4.91 0.31 24.00
CA GLU A 410 4.35 1.42 24.79
C GLU A 410 3.01 1.91 24.22
N ALA A 411 2.90 2.05 22.89
CA ALA A 411 1.64 2.40 22.24
C ALA A 411 0.70 1.20 22.10
N SER A 412 1.23 -0.01 21.86
CA SER A 412 0.42 -1.23 21.72
C SER A 412 -0.45 -1.50 22.95
N VAL A 413 0.08 -1.32 24.17
CA VAL A 413 -0.69 -1.55 25.40
C VAL A 413 -1.80 -0.53 25.65
N LEU A 414 -1.78 0.61 24.94
CA LEU A 414 -2.84 1.62 25.00
C LEU A 414 -4.00 1.28 24.06
N LEU A 415 -3.70 0.57 22.96
CA LEU A 415 -4.67 0.20 21.94
C LEU A 415 -5.16 -1.25 22.05
N HIS A 416 -4.61 -2.06 22.96
CA HIS A 416 -4.88 -3.49 23.09
C HIS A 416 -5.02 -3.93 24.54
N ASP A 417 -6.12 -4.61 24.86
CA ASP A 417 -6.31 -5.20 26.18
C ASP A 417 -5.81 -6.64 26.19
N VAL A 418 -4.63 -6.89 26.77
CA VAL A 418 -4.05 -8.24 26.81
C VAL A 418 -4.93 -9.24 27.57
N SER A 419 -5.67 -8.78 28.58
CA SER A 419 -6.51 -9.65 29.40
C SER A 419 -7.77 -10.11 28.64
N LYS A 420 -8.32 -9.22 27.81
CA LYS A 420 -9.54 -9.47 27.04
C LYS A 420 -9.25 -10.05 25.66
N ASP A 421 -8.25 -9.51 24.97
CA ASP A 421 -7.96 -9.73 23.54
C ASP A 421 -6.79 -10.69 23.33
N GLY A 422 -6.06 -11.05 24.39
CA GLY A 422 -4.97 -12.03 24.37
C GLY A 422 -3.58 -11.39 24.17
N PRO A 423 -2.52 -12.20 24.08
CA PRO A 423 -1.14 -11.71 23.96
C PRO A 423 -0.90 -10.84 22.71
N LEU A 424 -0.10 -9.77 22.84
CA LEU A 424 0.28 -8.90 21.72
C LEU A 424 0.95 -9.65 20.55
N LYS A 425 1.68 -10.72 20.85
CA LYS A 425 2.35 -11.56 19.84
C LYS A 425 1.37 -12.32 18.94
N ASP A 426 0.10 -12.44 19.36
CA ASP A 426 -0.94 -13.15 18.63
C ASP A 426 -1.79 -12.18 17.77
N VAL A 427 -1.51 -10.87 17.84
CA VAL A 427 -2.10 -9.86 16.96
C VAL A 427 -1.45 -9.99 15.58
N TYR A 428 -2.27 -10.13 14.54
CA TYR A 428 -1.78 -10.28 13.16
C TYR A 428 -0.98 -9.06 12.71
N GLN A 429 0.09 -9.31 11.95
CA GLN A 429 0.95 -8.28 11.38
C GLN A 429 0.37 -7.78 10.06
N THR A 430 -0.76 -7.06 10.13
CA THR A 430 -1.50 -6.62 8.95
C THR A 430 -1.94 -5.15 9.06
N GLY A 431 -2.71 -4.68 8.08
CA GLY A 431 -3.21 -3.32 7.98
C GLY A 431 -4.55 -3.30 7.27
N ASN A 432 -5.16 -2.12 7.12
CA ASN A 432 -6.51 -1.98 6.57
C ASN A 432 -6.61 -2.25 5.06
N ALA A 433 -5.52 -2.15 4.29
CA ALA A 433 -5.54 -2.38 2.85
C ALA A 433 -4.18 -2.95 2.36
N PRO A 434 -4.16 -3.86 1.35
CA PRO A 434 -5.33 -4.49 0.74
C PRO A 434 -5.97 -5.52 1.69
N GLN A 435 -7.29 -5.57 1.72
CA GLN A 435 -8.07 -6.57 2.45
C GLN A 435 -9.29 -6.98 1.63
N CYS A 436 -9.45 -8.26 1.34
CA CYS A 436 -10.71 -8.84 0.87
C CYS A 436 -11.40 -9.52 2.05
N ILE A 437 -12.49 -8.92 2.50
CA ILE A 437 -13.18 -9.27 3.74
C ILE A 437 -14.67 -9.46 3.49
N HIS A 438 -15.31 -10.41 4.16
CA HIS A 438 -16.76 -10.52 4.10
C HIS A 438 -17.41 -9.26 4.70
N ARG A 439 -18.46 -8.77 4.05
CA ARG A 439 -19.18 -7.53 4.37
C ARG A 439 -19.57 -7.44 5.85
N ASP A 440 -20.11 -8.51 6.42
CA ASP A 440 -20.53 -8.55 7.83
C ASP A 440 -19.36 -8.48 8.83
N ASP A 441 -18.19 -8.99 8.45
CA ASP A 441 -17.00 -8.84 9.28
C ASP A 441 -16.49 -7.40 9.25
N LEU A 442 -16.56 -6.75 8.08
CA LEU A 442 -16.23 -5.34 7.96
C LEU A 442 -17.19 -4.45 8.77
N GLU A 443 -18.50 -4.68 8.69
CA GLU A 443 -19.50 -3.95 9.50
C GLU A 443 -19.20 -4.04 11.00
N ARG A 444 -18.71 -5.19 11.45
CA ARG A 444 -18.38 -5.43 12.87
C ARG A 444 -17.05 -4.80 13.29
N VAL A 445 -16.02 -4.83 12.45
CA VAL A 445 -14.68 -4.33 12.79
C VAL A 445 -14.51 -2.84 12.52
N ALA A 446 -15.18 -2.28 11.51
CA ALA A 446 -15.07 -0.88 11.13
C ALA A 446 -15.36 0.12 12.28
N PRO A 447 -16.43 -0.02 13.08
CA PRO A 447 -16.66 0.91 14.20
C PRO A 447 -15.57 0.80 15.28
N VAL A 448 -15.11 -0.40 15.60
CA VAL A 448 -14.03 -0.61 16.59
C VAL A 448 -12.71 -0.03 16.07
N TRP A 449 -12.45 -0.17 14.78
CA TRP A 449 -11.30 0.45 14.12
C TRP A 449 -11.38 1.97 14.16
N ALA A 450 -12.53 2.56 13.85
CA ALA A 450 -12.76 3.99 13.92
C ALA A 450 -12.50 4.55 15.32
N ASP A 451 -13.00 3.89 16.36
CA ASP A 451 -12.78 4.32 17.75
C ASP A 451 -11.30 4.24 18.16
N LYS A 452 -10.57 3.23 17.66
CA LYS A 452 -9.12 3.10 17.91
C LYS A 452 -8.30 4.16 17.16
N VAL A 453 -8.70 4.53 15.94
CA VAL A 453 -8.09 5.64 15.21
C VAL A 453 -8.32 6.94 15.98
N GLU A 454 -9.55 7.23 16.41
CA GLU A 454 -9.88 8.43 17.19
C GLU A 454 -9.10 8.52 18.51
N PHE A 455 -8.98 7.39 19.21
CA PHE A 455 -8.11 7.32 20.40
C PHE A 455 -6.65 7.61 20.05
N GLY A 456 -6.13 7.06 18.95
CA GLY A 456 -4.79 7.33 18.47
C GLY A 456 -4.56 8.81 18.14
N GLU A 457 -5.59 9.50 17.66
CA GLU A 457 -5.56 10.93 17.36
C GLU A 457 -5.58 11.85 18.59
N SER A 458 -6.07 11.35 19.73
CA SER A 458 -6.04 12.09 21.00
C SER A 458 -4.85 11.70 21.89
N ASN A 459 -4.02 10.74 21.48
CA ASN A 459 -2.95 10.20 22.30
C ASN A 459 -1.54 10.48 21.72
N GLU A 460 -0.75 11.31 22.42
CA GLU A 460 0.60 11.69 21.99
C GLU A 460 1.57 10.50 21.88
N VAL A 461 1.45 9.49 22.73
CA VAL A 461 2.30 8.29 22.69
C VAL A 461 2.01 7.49 21.44
N VAL A 462 0.73 7.26 21.11
CA VAL A 462 0.32 6.56 19.89
C VAL A 462 0.81 7.29 18.65
N LYS A 463 0.61 8.61 18.57
CA LYS A 463 1.11 9.42 17.44
C LYS A 463 2.63 9.35 17.29
N ARG A 464 3.36 9.48 18.40
CA ARG A 464 4.83 9.44 18.40
C ARG A 464 5.37 8.08 17.97
N VAL A 465 4.81 7.00 18.51
CA VAL A 465 5.34 5.64 18.33
C VAL A 465 4.92 5.04 17.00
N PHE A 466 3.64 5.13 16.64
CA PHE A 466 3.14 4.53 15.40
C PHE A 466 3.19 5.48 14.21
N GLY A 467 3.25 6.80 14.43
CA GLY A 467 3.43 7.78 13.36
C GLY A 467 2.38 7.64 12.27
N TRP A 468 2.84 7.60 11.02
CA TRP A 468 1.96 7.52 9.84
C TRP A 468 1.15 6.21 9.76
N VAL A 469 1.68 5.10 10.30
CA VAL A 469 1.07 3.75 10.17
C VAL A 469 0.13 3.39 11.33
N ARG A 470 -0.29 4.40 12.10
CA ARG A 470 -1.14 4.19 13.28
C ARG A 470 -2.55 3.69 12.95
N ASP A 471 -3.08 4.01 11.78
CA ASP A 471 -4.33 3.44 11.26
C ASP A 471 -4.21 1.92 10.99
N MET A 472 -3.07 1.47 10.47
CA MET A 472 -2.77 0.05 10.23
C MET A 472 -2.64 -0.73 11.54
N TYR A 473 -1.99 -0.14 12.56
CA TYR A 473 -1.98 -0.72 13.91
C TYR A 473 -3.39 -0.76 14.51
N ALA A 474 -4.16 0.33 14.40
CA ALA A 474 -5.53 0.39 14.89
C ALA A 474 -6.41 -0.69 14.25
N TRP A 475 -6.24 -0.96 12.95
CA TRP A 475 -6.92 -2.07 12.26
C TRP A 475 -6.58 -3.43 12.88
N SER A 476 -5.28 -3.74 13.02
CA SER A 476 -4.84 -5.01 13.60
C SER A 476 -5.35 -5.22 15.03
N PHE A 477 -5.37 -4.16 15.84
CA PHE A 477 -5.95 -4.22 17.18
C PHE A 477 -7.48 -4.32 17.18
N ALA A 478 -8.17 -3.67 16.23
CA ALA A 478 -9.62 -3.79 16.10
C ALA A 478 -10.02 -5.23 15.75
N ALA A 479 -9.31 -5.84 14.81
CA ALA A 479 -9.52 -7.23 14.41
C ALA A 479 -9.31 -8.22 15.56
N ALA A 480 -8.35 -7.95 16.46
CA ALA A 480 -8.13 -8.73 17.68
C ALA A 480 -9.20 -8.49 18.77
N ALA A 481 -9.81 -7.29 18.80
CA ALA A 481 -10.76 -6.87 19.82
C ALA A 481 -12.22 -7.29 19.54
N VAL A 482 -12.58 -7.50 18.27
CA VAL A 482 -13.94 -7.94 17.92
C VAL A 482 -14.22 -9.39 18.32
N ARG A 483 -15.51 -9.73 18.47
CA ARG A 483 -15.99 -11.09 18.81
C ARG A 483 -17.04 -11.56 17.81
N PRO A 484 -16.92 -12.77 17.22
CA PRO A 484 -15.73 -13.65 17.26
C PRO A 484 -14.48 -12.93 16.70
N LYS A 485 -13.27 -13.36 17.08
CA LYS A 485 -12.05 -12.71 16.58
C LYS A 485 -11.99 -12.82 15.05
N LEU A 486 -11.56 -11.75 14.38
CA LEU A 486 -11.32 -11.81 12.94
C LEU A 486 -9.98 -12.51 12.70
N GLU A 487 -10.00 -13.60 11.95
CA GLU A 487 -8.80 -14.28 11.51
C GLU A 487 -8.34 -13.75 10.16
N PHE A 488 -7.08 -14.01 9.83
CA PHE A 488 -6.50 -13.62 8.55
C PHE A 488 -5.82 -14.78 7.86
N GLU A 489 -5.94 -14.77 6.53
CA GLU A 489 -5.02 -15.44 5.63
C GLU A 489 -4.06 -14.38 5.08
N LEU A 490 -2.77 -14.54 5.36
CA LEU A 490 -1.72 -13.61 4.93
C LEU A 490 -0.64 -14.35 4.13
N PRO A 491 -0.93 -14.85 2.92
CA PRO A 491 0.07 -15.54 2.12
C PRO A 491 1.24 -14.58 1.85
N PRO A 492 2.48 -15.01 2.07
CA PRO A 492 3.63 -14.17 1.81
C PRO A 492 3.91 -14.14 0.30
N VAL A 493 4.68 -13.15 -0.13
CA VAL A 493 5.12 -13.02 -1.53
C VAL A 493 6.11 -14.13 -1.89
N PRO A 494 6.03 -14.77 -3.08
CA PRO A 494 5.19 -14.44 -4.24
C PRO A 494 3.83 -15.15 -4.31
N PHE A 495 3.34 -15.74 -3.21
CA PHE A 495 2.04 -16.43 -3.19
C PHE A 495 0.86 -15.51 -2.86
N GLN A 496 1.13 -14.20 -2.79
CA GLN A 496 0.15 -13.18 -2.46
C GLN A 496 -0.70 -12.83 -3.69
N LYS A 497 -2.02 -13.00 -3.59
CA LYS A 497 -2.93 -12.85 -4.74
C LYS A 497 -3.47 -11.43 -4.94
N LEU A 498 -3.32 -10.55 -3.94
CA LEU A 498 -3.78 -9.15 -4.00
C LEU A 498 -2.66 -8.14 -4.24
N MET A 499 -1.39 -8.53 -4.13
CA MET A 499 -0.28 -7.59 -4.28
C MET A 499 0.94 -8.24 -4.92
N ILE A 500 1.57 -7.49 -5.82
CA ILE A 500 2.83 -7.83 -6.49
C ILE A 500 3.95 -7.01 -5.82
N GLN A 501 5.03 -7.66 -5.41
CA GLN A 501 6.25 -7.05 -4.86
C GLN A 501 7.50 -7.53 -5.61
N PRO A 502 7.91 -6.85 -6.68
CA PRO A 502 9.22 -7.09 -7.28
C PRO A 502 10.36 -6.79 -6.27
N PRO A 503 11.48 -7.54 -6.27
CA PRO A 503 11.80 -8.66 -7.16
C PRO A 503 11.31 -10.03 -6.64
N ALA A 504 10.58 -10.05 -5.53
CA ALA A 504 10.07 -11.30 -4.97
C ALA A 504 9.03 -11.94 -5.90
N ASP A 505 8.26 -11.14 -6.64
CA ASP A 505 7.57 -11.58 -7.86
C ASP A 505 8.45 -11.35 -9.09
N ILE A 506 8.64 -12.40 -9.89
CA ILE A 506 9.45 -12.36 -11.13
C ILE A 506 8.63 -12.06 -12.38
N ALA A 507 7.30 -12.11 -12.27
CA ALA A 507 6.37 -11.79 -13.35
C ALA A 507 5.22 -10.92 -12.82
N ILE A 508 4.80 -9.95 -13.63
CA ILE A 508 3.64 -9.12 -13.33
C ILE A 508 2.38 -9.98 -13.46
N GLY A 509 1.60 -10.08 -12.39
CA GLY A 509 0.31 -10.79 -12.39
C GLY A 509 0.43 -12.31 -12.31
N GLN A 510 1.44 -12.83 -11.59
CA GLN A 510 1.65 -14.26 -11.35
C GLN A 510 0.58 -14.87 -10.45
#